data_AF-A0AAU8CVQ9-F1
#
_entry.id   AF-A0AAU8CVQ9-F1
#
_cell.length_a   1.000
_cell.length_b   1.000
_cell.length_c   1.000
_cell.angle_alpha   90.00
_cell.angle_beta   90.00
_cell.angle_gamma   90.00
#
_symmetry.space_group_name_H-M   'P 1'
#
loop_
_entity.id
_entity.type
_entity.pdbx_description
1 polymer ?
#
loop_
_entity_poly.entity_id
_entity_poly.type
_entity_poly.pdbx_seq_one_letter_code
_entity_poly.pdbx_strand_id
1 'polypeptide(L)'
;MIPTLVDKPPEGKEWMHEVKYDGYRTQIVIAGERARAFTRRGFDWTKKYLPIVEAARRLGRDCHLGGELIVQDQNGGQASRRCAARSKAAAAIG
;
A
#
# COMPACT_ATOMS: atom_id res chain seq x y z
N MET A 1 8.85 10.98 -2.59
CA MET A 1 7.80 12.00 -2.70
C MET A 1 7.01 12.08 -1.40
N ILE A 2 6.75 13.29 -0.91
CA ILE A 2 5.96 13.58 0.30
C ILE A 2 5.00 14.73 -0.06
N PRO A 3 3.71 14.68 0.32
CA PRO A 3 2.79 15.78 0.06
C PRO A 3 3.13 16.99 0.93
N THR A 4 2.93 18.19 0.38
CA THR A 4 2.98 19.45 1.12
C THR A 4 1.62 19.70 1.76
N LEU A 5 1.61 20.03 3.06
CA LEU A 5 0.39 20.39 3.77
C LEU A 5 -0.02 21.82 3.40
N VAL A 6 -1.27 22.00 3.00
CA VAL A 6 -1.89 23.28 2.65
C VAL A 6 -3.31 23.32 3.23
N ASP A 7 -3.85 24.53 3.44
CA ASP A 7 -5.16 24.71 4.07
C ASP A 7 -6.32 24.24 3.19
N LYS A 8 -6.17 24.37 1.86
CA LYS A 8 -7.17 23.98 0.87
C LYS A 8 -6.53 23.18 -0.26
N PRO A 9 -7.19 22.12 -0.77
CA PRO A 9 -6.72 21.42 -1.96
C PRO A 9 -6.57 22.41 -3.14
N PRO A 10 -5.51 22.28 -3.94
CA PRO A 10 -5.35 23.10 -5.13
C PRO A 10 -6.44 22.80 -6.16
N GLU A 11 -6.85 23.80 -6.92
CA GLU A 11 -7.92 23.71 -7.93
C GLU A 11 -7.38 23.87 -9.35
N GLY A 12 -8.15 23.42 -10.35
CA GLY A 12 -7.84 23.60 -11.77
C GLY A 12 -7.54 22.28 -12.50
N LYS A 13 -7.51 22.35 -13.85
CA LYS A 13 -7.38 21.16 -14.71
C LYS A 13 -6.02 20.47 -14.63
N GLU A 14 -5.01 21.16 -14.11
CA GLU A 14 -3.66 20.62 -13.90
C GLU A 14 -3.58 19.68 -12.68
N TRP A 15 -4.64 19.61 -11.87
CA TRP A 15 -4.65 18.85 -10.63
C TRP A 15 -5.56 17.63 -10.72
N MET A 16 -5.02 16.49 -10.27
CA MET A 16 -5.78 15.28 -9.99
C MET A 16 -5.91 15.11 -8.47
N HIS A 17 -7.11 14.73 -8.03
CA HIS A 17 -7.39 14.45 -6.62
C HIS A 17 -7.50 12.94 -6.39
N GLU A 18 -6.76 12.44 -5.41
CA GLU A 18 -6.80 11.04 -4.99
C GLU A 18 -7.28 10.94 -3.54
N VAL A 19 -7.95 9.83 -3.22
CA VAL A 19 -8.36 9.53 -1.84
C VAL A 19 -7.13 9.32 -0.96
N LYS A 20 -7.08 10.01 0.18
CA LYS A 20 -6.02 9.82 1.16
C LYS A 20 -6.25 8.55 1.98
N TYR A 21 -5.46 7.51 1.71
CA TYR A 21 -5.50 6.27 2.48
C TYR A 21 -4.65 6.31 3.76
N ASP A 22 -5.11 5.61 4.80
CA ASP A 22 -4.40 5.40 6.07
C ASP A 22 -3.90 3.93 6.16
N GLY A 23 -2.88 3.57 5.38
CA GLY A 23 -2.36 2.19 5.27
C GLY A 23 -0.87 1.98 5.56
N TYR A 24 -0.09 1.44 4.63
CA TYR A 24 1.37 1.38 4.72
C TYR A 24 1.93 1.76 3.35
N ARG A 25 2.68 2.88 3.29
CA ARG A 25 3.30 3.35 2.06
C ARG A 25 4.29 2.29 1.58
N THR A 26 4.00 1.74 0.42
CA THR A 26 4.68 0.57 -0.12
C THR A 26 5.04 0.80 -1.57
N GLN A 27 6.23 0.34 -1.95
CA GLN A 27 6.67 0.23 -3.33
C GLN A 27 6.67 -1.24 -3.72
N ILE A 28 6.02 -1.58 -4.82
CA ILE A 28 6.11 -2.91 -5.43
C ILE A 28 7.00 -2.81 -6.66
N VAL A 29 8.00 -3.69 -6.75
CA VAL A 29 8.90 -3.78 -7.89
C VAL A 29 8.66 -5.12 -8.56
N ILE A 30 8.33 -5.08 -9.86
CA ILE A 30 8.14 -6.25 -10.71
C ILE A 30 9.30 -6.29 -11.70
N ALA A 31 9.99 -7.43 -11.76
CA ALA A 31 11.09 -7.67 -12.68
C ALA A 31 11.08 -9.15 -13.11
N GLY A 32 10.75 -9.38 -14.38
CA GLY A 32 10.45 -10.70 -14.93
C GLY A 32 9.37 -11.41 -14.12
N GLU A 33 9.65 -12.64 -13.71
CA GLU A 33 8.73 -13.49 -12.93
C GLU A 33 8.72 -13.18 -11.43
N ARG A 34 9.37 -12.10 -10.98
CA ARG A 34 9.49 -11.77 -9.56
C ARG A 34 8.83 -10.44 -9.25
N ALA A 35 8.07 -10.41 -8.16
CA ALA A 35 7.59 -9.19 -7.56
C ALA A 35 8.09 -9.11 -6.10
N ARG A 36 8.47 -7.90 -5.64
CA ARG A 36 8.90 -7.63 -4.26
C ARG A 36 8.22 -6.37 -3.74
N ALA A 37 7.94 -6.33 -2.45
CA ALA A 37 7.31 -5.20 -1.80
C ALA A 37 8.20 -4.59 -0.72
N PHE A 38 8.42 -3.29 -0.80
CA PHE A 38 9.27 -2.52 0.11
C PHE A 38 8.47 -1.46 0.83
N THR A 39 8.69 -1.31 2.14
CA THR A 39 8.14 -0.19 2.90
C THR A 39 8.78 1.13 2.48
N ARG A 40 8.19 2.26 2.88
CA ARG A 40 8.81 3.59 2.74
C ARG A 40 10.24 3.70 3.29
N ARG A 41 10.62 2.86 4.27
CA ARG A 41 11.98 2.83 4.85
C ARG A 41 12.91 1.81 4.18
N GLY A 42 12.46 1.14 3.12
CA GLY A 42 13.26 0.16 2.38
C GLY A 42 13.22 -1.27 2.94
N PHE A 43 12.50 -1.54 4.03
CA PHE A 43 12.34 -2.93 4.52
C PHE A 43 11.58 -3.78 3.51
N ASP A 44 12.14 -4.95 3.18
CA ASP A 44 11.48 -5.95 2.35
C ASP A 44 10.38 -6.66 3.14
N TRP A 45 9.14 -6.41 2.76
CA TRP A 45 7.93 -7.02 3.33
C TRP A 45 7.24 -7.97 2.34
N THR A 46 7.95 -8.47 1.34
CA THR A 46 7.42 -9.38 0.31
C THR A 46 6.69 -10.58 0.93
N LYS A 47 7.30 -11.25 1.92
CA LYS A 47 6.68 -12.39 2.61
C LYS A 47 5.39 -12.02 3.35
N LYS A 48 5.32 -10.80 3.86
CA LYS A 48 4.16 -10.29 4.60
C LYS A 48 3.02 -9.87 3.67
N TYR A 49 3.34 -9.59 2.40
CA TYR A 49 2.42 -9.10 1.38
C TYR A 49 2.23 -10.10 0.23
N LEU A 50 2.46 -11.40 0.47
CA LEU A 50 2.43 -12.44 -0.56
C LEU A 50 1.19 -12.37 -1.48
N PRO A 51 -0.05 -12.30 -0.97
CA PRO A 51 -1.22 -12.24 -1.86
C PRO A 51 -1.21 -11.03 -2.82
N ILE A 52 -0.70 -9.89 -2.34
CA ILE A 52 -0.64 -8.63 -3.10
C ILE A 52 0.48 -8.69 -4.13
N VAL A 53 1.64 -9.23 -3.74
CA VAL A 53 2.80 -9.40 -4.61
C VAL A 53 2.48 -10.37 -5.76
N GLU A 54 1.81 -11.49 -5.47
CA GLU A 54 1.36 -12.43 -6.49
C GLU A 54 0.33 -11.83 -7.44
N ALA A 55 -0.61 -11.04 -6.92
CA ALA A 55 -1.56 -10.30 -7.75
C ALA A 55 -0.84 -9.29 -8.65
N ALA A 56 0.15 -8.56 -8.12
CA ALA A 56 0.94 -7.60 -8.89
C ALA A 56 1.72 -8.30 -10.01
N ARG A 57 2.32 -9.47 -9.76
CA ARG A 57 3.05 -10.24 -10.78
C ARG A 57 2.20 -10.55 -12.02
N ARG A 58 0.88 -10.72 -11.86
CA ARG A 58 -0.06 -10.98 -12.97
C ARG A 58 -0.20 -9.83 -13.97
N LEU A 59 0.36 -8.65 -13.67
CA LEU A 59 0.45 -7.55 -14.64
C LEU A 59 1.40 -7.88 -15.81
N GLY A 60 2.28 -8.88 -15.67
CA GLY A 60 3.07 -9.44 -16.78
C GLY A 60 4.06 -8.45 -17.41
N ARG A 61 4.51 -7.44 -16.65
CA ARG A 61 5.45 -6.41 -17.12
C ARG A 61 6.35 -5.90 -16.01
N ASP A 62 7.55 -5.51 -16.39
CA ASP A 62 8.49 -4.87 -15.48
C ASP A 62 8.01 -3.46 -15.14
N CYS A 63 7.84 -3.16 -13.85
CA CYS A 63 7.41 -1.85 -13.40
C CYS A 63 7.68 -1.61 -11.91
N HIS A 64 7.64 -0.33 -11.53
CA HIS A 64 7.64 0.12 -10.15
C HIS A 64 6.28 0.75 -9.83
N LEU A 65 5.55 0.16 -8.89
CA LEU A 65 4.26 0.66 -8.42
C LEU A 65 4.45 1.31 -7.06
N GLY A 66 3.93 2.52 -6.90
CA GLY A 66 3.84 3.20 -5.60
C GLY A 66 2.39 3.23 -5.14
N GLY A 67 2.14 2.85 -3.90
CA GLY A 67 0.78 2.84 -3.37
C GLY A 67 0.73 2.77 -1.85
N GLU A 68 -0.50 2.66 -1.35
CA GLU A 68 -0.78 2.51 0.08
C GLU A 68 -1.45 1.14 0.31
N LEU A 69 -0.83 0.28 1.11
CA LEU A 69 -1.46 -0.98 1.51
C LEU A 69 -2.36 -0.76 2.71
N ILE A 70 -3.65 -0.94 2.54
CA ILE A 70 -4.66 -0.79 3.60
C ILE A 70 -5.12 -2.14 4.13
N VAL A 71 -5.68 -2.13 5.32
CA VAL A 71 -6.54 -3.22 5.80
C VAL A 71 -7.97 -2.76 5.64
N GLN A 72 -8.81 -3.57 5.02
CA GLN A 72 -10.22 -3.27 4.86
C GLN A 72 -11.03 -3.86 6.03
N ASP A 73 -12.07 -3.15 6.43
CA ASP A 73 -13.10 -3.66 7.32
C ASP A 73 -14.16 -4.48 6.55
N GLN A 74 -15.14 -5.03 7.27
CA GLN A 74 -16.18 -5.88 6.69
C GLN A 74 -17.13 -5.13 5.74
N ASN A 75 -17.16 -3.81 5.82
CA ASN A 75 -18.00 -2.94 4.98
C ASN A 75 -17.22 -2.43 3.76
N GLY A 76 -15.99 -2.89 3.54
CA GLY A 76 -15.11 -2.42 2.47
C GLY A 76 -14.46 -1.05 2.75
N GLY A 77 -14.68 -0.48 3.94
CA GLY A 77 -13.98 0.71 4.41
C GLY A 77 -12.53 0.38 4.80
N GLN A 78 -11.68 1.40 4.96
CA GLN A 78 -10.34 1.17 5.51
C GLN A 78 -10.39 1.13 7.04
N ALA A 79 -9.85 0.06 7.63
CA ALA A 79 -9.56 0.02 9.06
C ALA A 79 -8.32 0.89 9.34
N SER A 80 -8.33 1.63 10.46
CA SER A 80 -7.15 2.42 10.86
C SER A 80 -5.90 1.55 10.96
N ARG A 81 -4.74 2.07 10.53
CA ARG A 81 -3.43 1.39 10.70
C ARG A 81 -3.21 0.89 12.13
N ARG A 82 -3.76 1.61 13.12
CA ARG A 82 -3.64 1.32 14.56
C ARG A 82 -4.42 0.07 14.97
N CYS A 83 -5.55 -0.21 14.31
CA CYS A 83 -6.31 -1.45 14.49
C CYS A 83 -5.61 -2.63 13.79
N ALA A 84 -5.10 -2.41 12.58
CA ALA A 84 -4.33 -3.42 11.83
C ALA A 84 -3.02 -3.85 12.49
N ALA A 85 -2.40 -2.98 13.29
CA ALA A 85 -1.22 -3.33 14.09
C ALA A 85 -1.56 -4.28 15.25
N ARG A 86 -2.79 -4.24 15.78
CA ARG A 86 -3.25 -5.08 16.90
C ARG A 86 -3.73 -6.46 16.46
N SER A 87 -4.25 -6.62 15.24
CA SER A 87 -4.65 -7.94 14.72
C SER A 87 -3.48 -8.90 14.50
N LYS A 88 -2.24 -8.38 14.35
CA LYS A 88 -1.04 -9.22 14.35
C LYS A 88 -0.78 -9.94 15.68
N ALA A 89 -1.33 -9.46 16.80
CA ALA A 89 -1.22 -10.17 18.07
C ALA A 89 -2.20 -11.35 18.17
N ALA A 90 -3.28 -11.36 17.38
CA ALA A 90 -4.30 -12.41 17.42
C ALA A 90 -4.07 -13.52 16.38
N ALA A 91 -3.28 -13.28 15.32
CA ALA A 91 -2.98 -14.28 14.29
C ALA A 91 -1.73 -15.13 14.58
N ALA A 92 -1.25 -15.15 15.83
CA ALA A 92 -0.16 -16.01 16.32
C ALA A 92 -0.66 -17.10 17.31
N ILE A 93 -1.97 -17.26 17.43
CA ILE A 93 -2.64 -18.33 18.18
C ILE A 93 -3.80 -18.81 17.30
N GLY A 94 -3.55 -19.88 16.57
CA GLY A 94 -4.44 -20.51 15.61
C GLY A 94 -3.68 -21.52 14.79
#